data_AF-A0A1G3EYC6-F1
#
_entry.id   AF-A0A1G3EYC6-F1
#
_cell.length_a   1.000
_cell.length_b   1.000
_cell.length_c   1.000
_cell.angle_alpha   90.00
_cell.angle_beta   90.00
_cell.angle_gamma   90.00
#
_symmetry.space_group_name_H-M   'P 1'
#
loop_
_entity.id
_entity.type
_entity.pdbx_description
1 polymer ?
#
loop_
_entity_poly.entity_id
_entity_poly.type
_entity_poly.pdbx_seq_one_letter_code
_entity_poly.pdbx_strand_id
1 'polypeptide(L)'
;MRKPLLVIAAVVLVASLSAHAQNTGNIRYKWYDGQGLMHFSDSLTAEAMKYGYDLVNDHGLVVQHVPRQLNPAERAAANKLAAEQAAKQRAEQERANADTQMLAAYPDEESYQISLQQTLDTIDQQIHTTQINLRSQEKALTDLLARAADLENAKSPVPKFLVDSIA
;
A
#
# COMPACT_ATOMS: atom_id res chain seq x y z
N MET A 1 61.74 -51.37 51.90
CA MET A 1 62.52 -50.19 52.33
C MET A 1 61.66 -48.95 52.14
N ARG A 2 61.36 -48.25 53.25
CA ARG A 2 61.09 -46.81 53.45
C ARG A 2 60.20 -46.02 52.45
N LYS A 3 59.11 -45.45 53.00
CA LYS A 3 58.19 -44.43 52.42
C LYS A 3 58.94 -43.11 52.08
N PRO A 4 58.34 -42.18 51.30
CA PRO A 4 57.39 -41.24 51.92
C PRO A 4 56.11 -40.99 51.09
N LEU A 5 55.00 -41.45 51.67
CA LEU A 5 53.72 -40.75 51.72
C LEU A 5 53.98 -39.34 52.29
N LEU A 6 53.68 -38.23 51.57
CA LEU A 6 53.20 -36.96 52.17
C LEU A 6 53.04 -35.73 51.25
N VAL A 7 53.26 -35.77 49.92
CA VAL A 7 53.22 -34.51 49.13
C VAL A 7 52.01 -34.36 48.19
N ILE A 8 51.24 -35.42 47.89
CA ILE A 8 50.17 -35.33 46.88
C ILE A 8 48.77 -35.28 47.54
N ALA A 9 48.66 -34.63 48.69
CA ALA A 9 47.39 -34.36 49.39
C ALA A 9 47.19 -32.86 49.67
N ALA A 10 47.80 -31.98 48.85
CA ALA A 10 47.76 -30.52 49.01
C ALA A 10 47.44 -29.76 47.71
N VAL A 11 46.82 -30.41 46.70
CA VAL A 11 46.34 -29.73 45.48
C VAL A 11 44.89 -30.12 45.17
N VAL A 12 44.06 -30.12 46.21
CA VAL A 12 42.63 -29.90 46.10
C VAL A 12 42.32 -28.89 47.20
N LEU A 13 42.35 -27.58 46.91
CA LEU A 13 41.40 -26.61 47.51
C LEU A 13 41.56 -25.09 47.21
N VAL A 14 42.34 -24.59 46.24
CA VAL A 14 42.43 -23.12 46.06
C VAL A 14 42.43 -22.71 44.59
N ALA A 15 41.59 -21.72 44.29
CA ALA A 15 41.22 -21.15 42.99
C ALA A 15 39.95 -21.81 42.40
N SER A 16 38.82 -21.82 43.10
CA SER A 16 38.05 -20.64 43.50
C SER A 16 37.83 -19.66 42.34
N LEU A 17 36.68 -19.82 41.69
CA LEU A 17 35.89 -18.78 41.02
C LEU A 17 36.68 -17.60 40.44
N SER A 18 37.15 -17.72 39.21
CA SER A 18 37.22 -16.54 38.34
C SER A 18 35.82 -16.26 37.80
N ALA A 19 34.98 -15.70 38.66
CA ALA A 19 33.85 -14.91 38.21
C ALA A 19 34.43 -13.80 37.34
N HIS A 20 34.42 -14.00 36.03
CA HIS A 20 34.64 -12.92 35.09
C HIS A 20 33.46 -11.98 35.29
N ALA A 21 33.66 -10.98 36.14
CA ALA A 21 32.84 -9.80 36.16
C ALA A 21 32.73 -9.35 34.71
N GLN A 22 31.52 -9.41 34.15
CA GLN A 22 31.26 -8.82 32.87
C GLN A 22 31.69 -7.36 32.99
N ASN A 23 32.69 -7.00 32.20
CA ASN A 23 33.06 -5.62 31.98
C ASN A 23 31.89 -4.99 31.20
N THR A 24 30.82 -4.68 31.93
CA THR A 24 29.91 -3.62 31.57
C THR A 24 30.71 -2.36 31.82
N GLY A 25 31.52 -1.97 30.83
CA GLY A 25 32.26 -0.71 30.86
C GLY A 25 31.32 0.39 31.30
N ASN A 26 31.77 1.25 32.21
CA ASN A 26 30.90 2.20 32.89
C ASN A 26 30.40 3.22 31.86
N ILE A 27 29.17 3.04 31.38
CA ILE A 27 28.58 3.91 30.37
C ILE A 27 28.21 5.22 31.05
N ARG A 28 28.80 6.32 30.61
CA ARG A 28 28.53 7.66 31.12
C ARG A 28 27.66 8.45 30.15
N TYR A 29 26.81 9.31 30.68
CA TYR A 29 26.00 10.24 29.90
C TYR A 29 26.77 11.54 29.69
N LYS A 30 26.91 11.98 28.44
CA LYS A 30 27.54 13.25 28.04
C LYS A 30 26.53 14.14 27.35
N TRP A 31 26.37 15.39 27.75
CA TRP A 31 25.49 16.35 27.06
C TRP A 31 26.10 17.75 27.05
N TYR A 32 25.53 18.62 26.23
CA TYR A 32 25.84 20.05 26.22
C TYR A 32 24.65 20.82 26.79
N ASP A 33 24.91 21.79 27.67
CA ASP A 33 23.88 22.67 28.18
C ASP A 33 23.57 23.84 27.22
N GLY A 34 22.64 24.72 27.60
CA GLY A 34 22.26 25.88 26.80
C GLY A 34 23.35 26.96 26.66
N GLN A 35 24.44 26.86 27.42
CA GLN A 35 25.61 27.76 27.36
C GLN A 35 26.76 27.11 26.55
N GLY A 36 26.56 25.88 26.06
CA GLY A 36 27.56 25.12 25.32
C GLY A 36 28.61 24.44 26.20
N LEU A 37 28.39 24.36 27.52
CA LEU A 37 29.28 23.64 28.42
C LEU A 37 28.98 22.14 28.35
N MET A 38 30.06 21.35 28.28
CA MET A 38 30.00 19.90 28.22
C MET A 38 29.92 19.33 29.64
N HIS A 39 28.90 18.51 29.88
CA HIS A 39 28.65 17.85 31.16
C HIS A 39 28.73 16.33 31.02
N PHE A 40 29.15 15.67 32.09
CA PHE A 40 29.28 14.22 32.20
C PHE A 40 28.63 13.74 33.50
N SER A 41 27.81 12.70 33.43
CA SER A 41 27.16 12.11 34.60
C SER A 41 27.06 10.60 34.46
N ASP A 42 27.31 9.88 35.55
CA ASP A 42 27.10 8.44 35.64
C ASP A 42 25.60 8.07 35.78
N SER A 43 24.72 9.08 35.89
CA SER A 43 23.27 8.93 35.97
C SER A 43 22.54 9.85 35.00
N LEU A 44 21.39 9.41 34.48
CA LEU A 44 20.58 10.21 33.57
C LEU A 44 19.93 11.39 34.31
N THR A 45 20.37 12.61 33.99
CA THR A 45 19.89 13.84 34.62
C THR A 45 18.74 14.47 33.82
N ALA A 46 17.93 15.31 34.47
CA ALA A 46 16.86 16.05 33.79
C ALA A 46 17.38 17.00 32.70
N GLU A 47 18.58 17.55 32.88
CA GLU A 47 19.23 18.39 31.88
C GLU A 47 19.68 17.59 30.66
N ALA A 48 20.26 16.41 30.84
CA ALA A 48 20.61 15.50 29.76
C ALA A 48 19.38 15.13 28.92
N MET A 49 18.23 14.86 29.57
CA MET A 49 16.97 14.58 28.86
C MET A 49 16.44 15.79 28.08
N LYS A 50 16.68 17.01 28.55
CA LYS A 50 16.22 18.25 27.92
C LYS A 50 17.00 18.59 26.65
N TYR A 51 18.32 18.44 26.67
CA TYR A 51 19.20 18.84 25.56
C TYR A 51 19.59 17.69 24.63
N GLY A 52 19.24 16.44 24.98
CA GLY A 52 19.76 15.26 24.31
C GLY A 52 21.15 14.91 24.86
N TYR A 53 21.50 13.64 24.81
CA TYR A 53 22.72 13.12 25.42
C TYR A 53 23.36 12.01 24.59
N ASP A 54 24.68 11.92 24.68
CA ASP A 54 25.48 10.84 24.16
C ASP A 54 25.78 9.84 25.28
N LEU A 55 25.64 8.55 25.02
CA LEU A 55 26.24 7.51 25.84
C LEU A 55 27.70 7.39 25.42
N VAL A 56 28.63 7.56 26.36
CA VAL A 56 30.07 7.37 26.12
C VAL A 56 30.59 6.17 26.92
N ASN A 57 31.51 5.41 26.32
CA ASN A 57 32.21 4.34 27.03
C ASN A 57 33.36 4.89 27.90
N ASP A 58 34.03 4.02 28.66
CA ASP A 58 35.16 4.37 29.53
C ASP A 58 36.33 5.07 28.79
N HIS A 59 36.40 4.93 27.47
CA HIS A 59 37.42 5.56 26.62
C HIS A 59 36.95 6.91 26.04
N GLY A 60 35.77 7.39 26.44
CA GLY A 60 35.18 8.64 25.96
C GLY A 60 34.57 8.57 24.55
N LEU A 61 34.47 7.38 23.95
CA LEU A 61 33.87 7.21 22.63
C LEU A 61 32.35 7.12 22.72
N VAL A 62 31.66 7.82 21.82
CA VAL A 62 30.19 7.82 21.74
C VAL A 62 29.71 6.45 21.25
N VAL A 63 28.99 5.75 22.13
CA VAL A 63 28.35 4.46 21.86
C VAL A 63 26.99 4.66 21.21
N GLN A 64 26.24 5.68 21.65
CA GLN A 64 24.89 5.96 21.15
C GLN A 64 24.56 7.44 21.35
N HIS A 65 24.04 8.08 20.30
CA HIS A 65 23.51 9.45 20.37
C HIS A 65 22.00 9.41 20.58
N VAL A 66 21.52 10.04 21.65
CA VAL A 66 20.09 10.23 21.92
C VAL A 66 19.77 11.71 21.69
N PRO A 67 19.09 12.06 20.58
CA PRO A 67 18.77 13.44 20.29
C PRO A 67 17.80 14.00 21.35
N ARG A 68 17.79 15.32 21.51
CA ARG A 68 16.76 16.01 22.30
C ARG A 68 15.37 15.60 21.83
N GLN A 69 14.39 15.63 22.74
CA GLN A 69 13.00 15.50 22.30
C GLN A 69 12.69 16.61 21.29
N LEU A 70 12.33 16.21 20.05
CA LEU A 70 11.98 17.15 19.00
C LEU A 70 10.86 18.07 19.51
N ASN A 71 11.03 19.37 19.27
CA ASN A 71 9.98 20.31 19.59
C ASN A 71 8.71 19.96 18.76
N PRO A 72 7.51 20.34 19.23
CA PRO A 72 6.27 20.04 18.50
C PRO A 72 6.27 20.54 17.05
N ALA A 73 7.01 21.61 16.74
CA ALA A 73 7.10 22.18 15.40
C ALA A 73 7.96 21.33 14.43
N GLU A 74 9.07 20.78 14.88
CA GLU A 74 9.97 19.90 14.13
C GLU A 74 9.29 18.55 13.86
N ARG A 75 8.53 18.02 14.83
CA ARG A 75 7.68 16.84 14.60
C ARG A 75 6.59 17.13 13.57
N ALA A 76 5.94 18.29 13.64
CA ALA A 76 4.94 18.67 12.65
C ALA A 76 5.55 18.82 11.24
N ALA A 77 6.75 19.39 11.11
CA ALA A 77 7.46 19.50 9.84
C ALA A 77 7.88 18.13 9.29
N ALA A 78 8.43 17.24 10.13
CA ALA A 78 8.78 15.88 9.74
C ALA A 78 7.56 15.06 9.31
N ASN A 79 6.45 15.19 10.03
CA ASN A 79 5.19 14.52 9.66
C ASN A 79 4.62 15.05 8.34
N LYS A 80 4.72 16.37 8.08
CA LYS A 80 4.32 16.95 6.79
C LYS A 80 5.17 16.40 5.65
N LEU A 81 6.50 16.38 5.80
CA LEU A 81 7.39 15.83 4.80
C LEU A 81 7.14 14.34 4.54
N ALA A 82 6.93 13.56 5.59
CA ALA A 82 6.59 12.14 5.48
C ALA A 82 5.24 11.93 4.80
N ALA A 83 4.24 12.78 5.10
CA ALA A 83 2.93 12.73 4.45
C ALA A 83 3.01 13.08 2.96
N GLU A 84 3.83 14.08 2.59
CA GLU A 84 4.09 14.44 1.18
C GLU A 84 4.80 13.31 0.43
N GLN A 85 5.82 12.69 1.04
CA GLN A 85 6.51 11.54 0.46
C GLN A 85 5.58 10.34 0.30
N ALA A 86 4.78 10.03 1.31
CA ALA A 86 3.78 8.97 1.25
C ALA A 86 2.67 9.26 0.22
N ALA A 87 2.30 10.52 0.01
CA ALA A 87 1.38 10.91 -1.06
C ALA A 87 1.99 10.70 -2.45
N LYS A 88 3.26 11.07 -2.65
CA LYS A 88 3.98 10.83 -3.91
C LYS A 88 4.12 9.33 -4.21
N GLN A 89 4.54 8.53 -3.24
CA GLN A 89 4.65 7.09 -3.39
C GLN A 89 3.31 6.43 -3.71
N ARG A 90 2.21 6.87 -3.08
CA ARG A 90 0.87 6.40 -3.42
C ARG A 90 0.48 6.72 -4.85
N ALA A 91 0.72 7.96 -5.30
CA ALA A 91 0.43 8.35 -6.67
C ALA A 91 1.27 7.56 -7.70
N GLU A 92 2.54 7.29 -7.40
CA GLU A 92 3.40 6.44 -8.23
C GLU A 92 2.91 4.99 -8.27
N GLN A 93 2.51 4.43 -7.13
CA GLN A 93 1.95 3.07 -7.05
C GLN A 93 0.62 2.96 -7.79
N GLU A 94 -0.25 3.96 -7.68
CA GLU A 94 -1.52 4.01 -8.41
C GLU A 94 -1.27 4.02 -9.92
N ARG A 95 -0.30 4.81 -10.39
CA ARG A 95 0.11 4.81 -11.80
C ARG A 95 0.67 3.47 -12.25
N ALA A 96 1.57 2.87 -11.46
CA ALA A 96 2.15 1.56 -11.78
C ALA A 96 1.08 0.46 -11.83
N ASN A 97 0.10 0.49 -10.91
CA ASN A 97 -1.02 -0.44 -10.90
C ASN A 97 -1.92 -0.25 -12.13
N ALA A 98 -2.24 1.00 -12.48
CA ALA A 98 -3.04 1.31 -13.66
C ALA A 98 -2.34 0.87 -14.95
N ASP A 99 -1.04 1.10 -15.06
CA ASP A 99 -0.22 0.67 -16.20
C ASP A 99 -0.16 -0.87 -16.28
N THR A 100 0.04 -1.54 -15.16
CA THR A 100 0.00 -3.02 -15.09
C THR A 100 -1.36 -3.57 -15.52
N GLN A 101 -2.46 -2.95 -15.09
CA GLN A 101 -3.81 -3.35 -15.50
C GLN A 101 -4.03 -3.12 -16.99
N MET A 102 -3.53 -1.99 -17.53
CA MET A 102 -3.61 -1.69 -18.96
C MET A 102 -2.82 -2.70 -19.78
N LEU A 103 -1.57 -3.00 -19.39
CA LEU A 103 -0.73 -4.01 -20.04
C LEU A 103 -1.27 -5.44 -19.87
N ALA A 104 -1.96 -5.74 -18.77
CA ALA A 104 -2.62 -7.03 -18.59
C ALA A 104 -3.84 -7.19 -19.50
N ALA A 105 -4.61 -6.11 -19.72
CA ALA A 105 -5.75 -6.11 -20.64
C ALA A 105 -5.32 -6.04 -22.11
N TYR A 106 -4.23 -5.31 -22.39
CA TYR A 106 -3.71 -5.03 -23.72
C TYR A 106 -2.17 -5.18 -23.74
N PRO A 107 -1.67 -6.43 -23.78
CA PRO A 107 -0.22 -6.71 -23.68
C PRO A 107 0.58 -6.19 -24.87
N ASP A 108 -0.07 -6.14 -26.04
CA ASP A 108 0.52 -5.71 -27.29
C ASP A 108 -0.51 -4.93 -28.12
N GLU A 109 0.00 -4.17 -29.09
CA GLU A 109 -0.83 -3.34 -29.98
C GLU A 109 -1.81 -4.18 -30.80
N GLU A 110 -1.40 -5.40 -31.19
CA GLU A 110 -2.23 -6.34 -31.95
C GLU A 110 -3.47 -6.77 -31.16
N SER A 111 -3.31 -7.11 -29.88
CA SER A 111 -4.37 -7.49 -28.95
C SER A 111 -5.37 -6.35 -28.74
N TYR A 112 -4.87 -5.11 -28.65
CA TYR A 112 -5.73 -3.93 -28.60
C TYR A 112 -6.53 -3.75 -29.90
N GLN A 113 -5.89 -3.89 -31.06
CA GLN A 113 -6.57 -3.80 -32.35
C GLN A 113 -7.63 -4.90 -32.53
N ILE A 114 -7.33 -6.13 -32.10
CA ILE A 114 -8.29 -7.25 -32.11
C ILE A 114 -9.48 -6.93 -31.21
N SER A 115 -9.24 -6.45 -29.98
CA SER A 115 -10.32 -6.08 -29.05
C SER A 115 -11.20 -4.94 -29.60
N LEU A 116 -10.58 -3.96 -30.26
CA LEU A 116 -11.28 -2.87 -30.93
C LEU A 116 -12.15 -3.41 -32.07
N GLN A 117 -11.58 -4.25 -32.94
CA GLN A 117 -12.30 -4.85 -34.06
C GLN A 117 -13.47 -5.70 -33.56
N GLN A 118 -13.28 -6.53 -32.53
CA GLN A 118 -14.36 -7.32 -31.92
C GLN A 118 -15.50 -6.46 -31.38
N THR A 119 -15.16 -5.30 -30.79
CA THR A 119 -16.15 -4.35 -30.29
C THR A 119 -16.95 -3.73 -31.45
N LEU A 120 -16.27 -3.33 -32.52
CA LEU A 120 -16.92 -2.82 -33.73
C LEU A 120 -17.83 -3.87 -34.38
N ASP A 121 -17.33 -5.09 -34.55
CA ASP A 121 -18.09 -6.20 -35.12
C ASP A 121 -19.36 -6.49 -34.29
N THR A 122 -19.25 -6.41 -32.97
CA THR A 122 -20.40 -6.58 -32.06
C THR A 122 -21.44 -5.47 -32.25
N ILE A 123 -21.00 -4.22 -32.36
CA ILE A 123 -21.88 -3.08 -32.61
C ILE A 123 -22.56 -3.22 -33.97
N ASP A 124 -21.82 -3.59 -35.02
CA ASP A 124 -22.36 -3.79 -36.36
C ASP A 124 -23.40 -4.91 -36.40
N GLN A 125 -23.16 -6.02 -35.69
CA GLN A 125 -24.14 -7.10 -35.53
C GLN A 125 -25.41 -6.63 -34.81
N GLN A 126 -25.28 -5.82 -33.77
CA GLN A 126 -26.43 -5.24 -33.06
C GLN A 126 -27.23 -4.28 -33.94
N ILE A 127 -26.56 -3.42 -34.70
CA ILE A 127 -27.19 -2.52 -35.67
C ILE A 127 -27.94 -3.34 -36.72
N HIS A 128 -27.30 -4.35 -37.29
CA HIS A 128 -27.90 -5.20 -38.32
C HIS A 128 -29.15 -5.93 -37.80
N THR A 129 -29.07 -6.51 -36.61
CA THR A 129 -30.20 -7.18 -35.95
C THR A 129 -31.34 -6.20 -35.69
N THR A 130 -31.02 -5.01 -35.20
CA THR A 130 -32.01 -3.96 -34.94
C THR A 130 -32.69 -3.51 -36.24
N GLN A 131 -31.95 -3.37 -37.33
CA GLN A 131 -32.50 -3.03 -38.65
C GLN A 131 -33.40 -4.14 -39.22
N ILE A 132 -33.06 -5.41 -39.01
CA ILE A 132 -33.94 -6.54 -39.37
C ILE A 132 -35.24 -6.47 -38.56
N ASN A 133 -35.14 -6.26 -37.26
CA ASN A 133 -36.30 -6.16 -36.38
C ASN A 133 -37.18 -4.96 -36.74
N LEU A 134 -36.58 -3.82 -37.10
CA LEU A 134 -37.30 -2.64 -37.56
C LEU A 134 -38.08 -2.95 -38.84
N ARG A 135 -37.42 -3.50 -39.87
CA ARG A 135 -38.08 -3.89 -41.13
C ARG A 135 -39.21 -4.91 -40.92
N SER A 136 -39.01 -5.85 -39.99
CA SER A 136 -40.05 -6.82 -39.63
C SER A 136 -41.27 -6.15 -39.00
N GLN A 137 -41.06 -5.19 -38.09
CA GLN A 137 -42.12 -4.40 -37.47
C GLN A 137 -42.84 -3.49 -38.48
N GLU A 138 -42.10 -2.82 -39.36
CA GLU A 138 -42.67 -2.00 -40.44
C GLU A 138 -43.55 -2.84 -41.37
N LYS A 139 -43.10 -4.05 -41.71
CA LYS A 139 -43.89 -5.00 -42.50
C LYS A 139 -45.14 -5.45 -41.75
N ALA A 140 -45.03 -5.81 -40.47
CA ALA A 140 -46.17 -6.20 -39.65
C ALA A 140 -47.22 -5.08 -39.56
N LEU A 141 -46.76 -3.83 -39.37
CA LEU A 141 -47.63 -2.64 -39.36
C LEU A 141 -48.31 -2.44 -40.71
N THR A 142 -47.58 -2.55 -41.82
CA THR A 142 -48.13 -2.42 -43.17
C THR A 142 -49.21 -3.48 -43.44
N ASP A 143 -48.95 -4.73 -43.03
CA ASP A 143 -49.89 -5.84 -43.19
C ASP A 143 -51.16 -5.62 -42.33
N LEU A 144 -51.02 -5.07 -41.11
CA LEU A 144 -52.15 -4.69 -40.25
C LEU A 144 -52.98 -3.55 -40.85
N LEU A 145 -52.34 -2.51 -41.35
CA LEU A 145 -53.00 -1.38 -42.00
C LEU A 145 -53.74 -1.79 -43.27
N ALA A 146 -53.14 -2.65 -44.11
CA ALA A 146 -53.78 -3.20 -45.29
C ALA A 146 -55.06 -3.97 -44.92
N ARG A 147 -55.01 -4.79 -43.87
CA ARG A 147 -56.17 -5.53 -43.38
C ARG A 147 -57.27 -4.63 -42.81
N ALA A 148 -56.90 -3.53 -42.15
CA ALA A 148 -57.85 -2.52 -41.70
C ALA A 148 -58.57 -1.87 -42.89
N ALA A 149 -57.81 -1.48 -43.93
CA ALA A 149 -58.34 -0.85 -45.13
C ALA A 149 -59.30 -1.79 -45.90
N ASP A 150 -58.97 -3.07 -46.02
CA ASP A 150 -59.86 -4.06 -46.66
C ASP A 150 -61.20 -4.19 -45.94
N LEU A 151 -61.20 -4.17 -44.59
CA LEU A 151 -62.42 -4.24 -43.78
C LEU A 151 -63.27 -2.97 -43.94
N GLU A 152 -62.63 -1.80 -43.96
CA GLU A 152 -63.30 -0.52 -44.19
C GLU A 152 -63.94 -0.47 -45.58
N ASN A 153 -63.22 -0.89 -46.62
CA ASN A 153 -63.74 -1.01 -48.00
C ASN A 153 -64.91 -1.98 -48.08
N ALA A 154 -64.87 -3.08 -47.33
CA ALA A 154 -65.97 -4.04 -47.21
C ALA A 154 -67.14 -3.54 -46.33
N LYS A 155 -67.12 -2.28 -45.87
CA LYS A 155 -68.09 -1.67 -44.94
C LYS A 155 -68.31 -2.48 -43.66
N SER A 156 -67.32 -3.27 -43.26
CA SER A 156 -67.34 -4.07 -42.04
C SER A 156 -66.64 -3.29 -40.93
N PRO A 157 -67.16 -3.32 -39.69
CA PRO A 157 -66.51 -2.62 -38.58
C PRO A 157 -65.12 -3.22 -38.31
N VAL A 158 -64.10 -2.36 -38.22
CA VAL A 158 -62.74 -2.78 -37.86
C VAL A 158 -62.72 -3.28 -36.41
N PRO A 159 -62.31 -4.54 -36.15
CA PRO A 159 -62.28 -5.08 -34.80
C PRO A 159 -61.33 -4.33 -33.87
N LYS A 160 -61.72 -4.18 -32.60
CA LYS A 160 -60.96 -3.42 -31.59
C LYS A 160 -59.52 -3.93 -31.40
N PHE A 161 -59.30 -5.24 -31.45
CA PHE A 161 -57.94 -5.81 -31.34
C PHE A 161 -56.99 -5.27 -32.42
N LEU A 162 -57.51 -5.00 -33.63
CA LEU A 162 -56.70 -4.57 -34.77
C LEU A 162 -56.33 -3.09 -34.62
N VAL A 163 -57.25 -2.27 -34.08
CA VAL A 163 -56.99 -0.87 -33.70
C VAL A 163 -55.95 -0.79 -32.58
N ASP A 164 -56.10 -1.63 -31.54
CA ASP A 164 -55.16 -1.69 -30.42
C ASP A 164 -53.78 -2.21 -30.82
N SER A 165 -53.65 -2.93 -31.95
CA SER A 165 -52.37 -3.43 -32.46
C SER A 165 -51.63 -2.44 -33.38
N ILE A 166 -52.30 -1.38 -33.80
CA ILE A 166 -51.77 -0.32 -34.68
C ILE A 166 -51.40 0.94 -33.87
N ALA A 167 -52.10 1.19 -32.75
CA ALA A 167 -51.89 2.33 -31.85
C ALA A 167 -50.66 2.16 -30.93
#